data_AF-A0A958IW97-F1
#
_entry.id   AF-A0A958IW97-F1
#
_cell.length_a   1.000
_cell.length_b   1.000
_cell.length_c   1.000
_cell.angle_alpha   90.00
_cell.angle_beta   90.00
_cell.angle_gamma   90.00
#
_symmetry.space_group_name_H-M   'P 1'
#
loop_
_entity.id
_entity.type
_entity.pdbx_description
1 polymer ?
#
loop_
_entity_poly.entity_id
_entity_poly.type
_entity_poly.pdbx_seq_one_letter_code
_entity_poly.pdbx_strand_id
1 'polypeptide(L)'
;MKKLISLFALLFVASVFLLHCGSNPVTSPETASPKLTPDNLQATPAALEKGNGAEKVYILHLTGNGEYILIQVAPNAVPAHLAHGDILVPCAPSYQQGFEASTDGWFDSNSGWYGLATQVSSGTGGIVSSAGSGHAVMEGDASSAPYSIFDGYCDSWTPWTAELDVYLDPSWSTSQGFDYTVAATGSDGAHQRDFIFHVNKDASTGKLLVAGSNNTNFAPREDLENINHYEVTTAGWYTLQHVFYESGGALAVDLNLLDSGGNVLFTETRTNASDVIPDEVGGNRYAWFTFINVDGGVAVDEFEIFRHY
;
A
#
# COMPACT_ATOMS: atom_id res chain seq x y z
N MET A 1 24.39 -48.75 13.84
CA MET A 1 24.82 -48.94 12.43
C MET A 1 23.59 -49.33 11.63
N LYS A 2 23.08 -48.63 10.62
CA LYS A 2 23.55 -47.49 9.81
C LYS A 2 22.32 -46.66 9.42
N LYS A 3 22.54 -45.34 9.32
CA LYS A 3 21.68 -44.34 8.69
C LYS A 3 21.38 -44.73 7.24
N LEU A 4 20.21 -44.35 6.73
CA LEU A 4 20.08 -43.93 5.33
C LEU A 4 19.12 -42.74 5.25
N ILE A 5 19.75 -41.57 5.09
CA ILE A 5 19.17 -40.32 4.61
C ILE A 5 19.29 -40.41 3.08
N SER A 6 18.22 -40.15 2.31
CA SER A 6 18.36 -39.63 0.95
C SER A 6 17.02 -39.16 0.37
N LEU A 7 16.88 -37.83 0.31
CA LEU A 7 16.57 -37.08 -0.92
C LEU A 7 15.18 -37.29 -1.57
N PHE A 8 14.20 -36.50 -1.14
CA PHE A 8 13.10 -36.08 -2.02
C PHE A 8 13.48 -34.72 -2.63
N ALA A 9 13.85 -34.75 -3.90
CA ALA A 9 14.00 -33.57 -4.72
C ALA A 9 12.60 -32.99 -4.98
N LEU A 10 12.34 -31.80 -4.44
CA LEU A 10 11.15 -31.02 -4.78
C LEU A 10 11.43 -30.37 -6.14
N LEU A 11 10.90 -30.98 -7.20
CA LEU A 11 10.95 -30.44 -8.55
C LEU A 11 9.98 -29.26 -8.60
N PHE A 12 10.50 -28.03 -8.48
CA PHE A 12 9.74 -26.82 -8.77
C PHE A 12 9.50 -26.75 -10.27
N VAL A 13 8.27 -27.02 -10.72
CA VAL A 13 7.83 -26.64 -12.05
C VAL A 13 7.41 -25.18 -11.95
N ALA A 14 8.32 -24.28 -12.33
CA ALA A 14 7.99 -22.89 -12.58
C ALA A 14 7.13 -22.83 -13.85
N SER A 15 5.81 -22.83 -13.68
CA SER A 15 4.89 -22.42 -14.73
C SER A 15 4.99 -20.90 -14.84
N VAL A 16 5.76 -20.45 -15.83
CA VAL A 16 5.77 -19.05 -16.27
C VAL A 16 4.41 -18.74 -16.90
N PHE A 17 3.51 -18.14 -16.12
CA PHE A 17 2.37 -17.43 -16.66
C PHE A 17 2.82 -15.99 -16.94
N LEU A 18 3.23 -15.72 -18.18
CA LEU A 18 3.30 -14.37 -18.73
C LEU A 18 1.86 -13.86 -18.90
N LEU A 19 1.29 -13.28 -17.84
CA LEU A 19 0.12 -12.41 -17.98
C LEU A 19 0.64 -11.05 -18.47
N HIS A 20 0.55 -10.82 -19.77
CA HIS A 20 0.67 -9.48 -20.32
C HIS A 20 -0.48 -8.63 -19.81
N CYS A 21 -0.21 -7.37 -19.48
CA CYS A 21 -1.21 -6.38 -19.09
C CYS A 21 -2.16 -6.11 -20.28
N GLY A 22 -3.15 -6.99 -20.45
CA GLY A 22 -4.33 -6.78 -21.28
C GLY A 22 -5.47 -6.43 -20.34
N SER A 23 -5.89 -5.17 -20.38
CA SER A 23 -7.06 -4.68 -19.66
C SER A 23 -8.30 -5.51 -20.03
N ASN A 24 -8.64 -6.49 -19.20
CA ASN A 24 -9.97 -7.07 -19.19
C ASN A 24 -10.76 -6.37 -18.08
N PRO A 25 -11.90 -5.73 -18.39
CA PRO A 25 -12.69 -5.02 -17.38
C PRO A 25 -13.28 -6.05 -16.42
N VAL A 26 -12.85 -5.99 -15.16
CA VAL A 26 -13.58 -6.60 -14.05
C VAL A 26 -14.86 -5.77 -13.90
N THR A 27 -16.00 -6.37 -14.21
CA THR A 27 -17.31 -5.77 -13.92
C THR A 27 -17.53 -5.80 -12.41
N SER A 28 -17.15 -4.71 -11.74
CA SER A 28 -17.54 -4.45 -10.36
C SER A 28 -19.06 -4.25 -10.29
N PRO A 29 -19.78 -4.84 -9.32
CA PRO A 29 -21.20 -4.58 -9.15
C PRO A 29 -21.41 -3.12 -8.71
N GLU A 30 -22.07 -2.38 -9.58
CA GLU A 30 -22.55 -1.01 -9.39
C GLU A 30 -23.39 -0.91 -8.11
N THR A 31 -22.77 -0.42 -7.03
CA THR A 31 -23.47 0.20 -5.91
C THR A 31 -22.89 1.59 -5.71
N ALA A 32 -23.78 2.55 -5.53
CA ALA A 32 -23.51 3.98 -5.70
C ALA A 32 -22.29 4.45 -4.91
N SER A 33 -21.32 5.03 -5.65
CA SER A 33 -20.19 5.74 -5.06
C SER A 33 -20.70 6.78 -4.04
N PRO A 34 -20.06 6.90 -2.87
CA PRO A 34 -20.39 7.94 -1.92
C PRO A 34 -20.21 9.32 -2.58
N LYS A 35 -21.12 10.23 -2.26
CA LYS A 35 -21.12 11.60 -2.76
C LYS A 35 -19.90 12.34 -2.20
N LEU A 36 -18.85 12.48 -3.01
CA LEU A 36 -17.66 13.25 -2.67
C LEU A 36 -18.06 14.71 -2.41
N THR A 37 -17.82 15.20 -1.19
CA THR A 37 -18.06 16.59 -0.80
C THR A 37 -16.74 17.37 -0.73
N PRO A 38 -16.75 18.71 -0.93
CA PRO A 38 -15.54 19.52 -1.08
C PRO A 38 -14.58 19.57 0.12
N ASP A 39 -14.96 19.03 1.28
CA ASP A 39 -14.21 19.21 2.52
C ASP A 39 -13.01 18.24 2.70
N ASN A 40 -12.83 17.22 1.85
CA ASN A 40 -11.79 16.19 2.04
C ASN A 40 -10.78 16.02 0.88
N LEU A 41 -10.71 16.92 -0.09
CA LEU A 41 -9.81 16.77 -1.24
C LEU A 41 -9.03 18.05 -1.54
N GLN A 42 -7.91 18.24 -0.85
CA GLN A 42 -6.87 19.16 -1.32
C GLN A 42 -5.55 18.40 -1.45
N ALA A 43 -5.17 18.07 -2.68
CA ALA A 43 -3.79 17.72 -2.99
C ALA A 43 -2.89 18.95 -2.78
N THR A 44 -1.69 18.73 -2.26
CA THR A 44 -0.67 19.77 -2.09
C THR A 44 -0.16 20.28 -3.46
N PRO A 45 0.32 21.54 -3.56
CA PRO A 45 0.61 22.21 -4.84
C PRO A 45 1.79 21.64 -5.65
N ALA A 46 2.39 20.52 -5.25
CA ALA A 46 3.64 20.01 -5.83
C ALA A 46 3.49 19.39 -7.23
N ALA A 47 2.27 19.11 -7.70
CA ALA A 47 2.01 18.48 -9.01
C ALA A 47 1.93 19.47 -10.20
N LEU A 48 2.25 20.75 -10.01
CA LEU A 48 2.09 21.79 -11.04
C LEU A 48 3.40 22.09 -11.79
N GLU A 49 4.08 21.07 -12.30
CA GLU A 49 5.13 21.25 -13.32
C GLU A 49 4.52 21.16 -14.73
N LYS A 50 5.14 21.84 -15.68
CA LYS A 50 4.59 22.14 -17.01
C LYS A 50 4.65 20.91 -17.93
N GLY A 51 3.69 19.98 -17.76
CA GLY A 51 3.55 18.78 -18.58
C GLY A 51 3.45 19.08 -20.09
N ASN A 52 4.03 18.20 -20.90
CA ASN A 52 4.22 18.36 -22.36
C ASN A 52 2.93 18.21 -23.22
N GLY A 53 1.75 18.20 -22.60
CA GLY A 53 0.45 18.03 -23.26
C GLY A 53 0.04 16.58 -23.56
N ALA A 54 0.89 15.59 -23.27
CA ALA A 54 0.55 14.17 -23.34
C ALA A 54 -0.07 13.64 -22.03
N GLU A 55 0.37 14.16 -20.88
CA GLU A 55 -0.16 13.84 -19.55
C GLU A 55 -1.64 14.25 -19.40
N LYS A 56 -2.41 13.46 -18.64
CA LYS A 56 -3.84 13.71 -18.37
C LYS A 56 -4.09 13.72 -16.87
N VAL A 57 -4.68 14.80 -16.39
CA VAL A 57 -5.12 14.96 -15.00
C VAL A 57 -6.63 14.70 -14.93
N TYR A 58 -7.05 13.85 -14.00
CA TYR A 58 -8.46 13.65 -13.71
C TYR A 58 -8.99 14.76 -12.81
N ILE A 59 -10.14 15.31 -13.14
CA ILE A 59 -10.84 16.30 -12.32
C ILE A 59 -12.34 16.00 -12.28
N LEU A 60 -12.99 16.35 -11.16
CA LEU A 60 -14.44 16.45 -11.07
C LEU A 60 -14.82 17.82 -11.63
N HIS A 61 -15.36 17.84 -12.83
CA HIS A 61 -15.84 19.04 -13.48
C HIS A 61 -17.25 19.41 -13.02
N LEU A 62 -17.42 20.61 -12.47
CA LEU A 62 -18.70 21.17 -12.10
C LEU A 62 -19.46 21.61 -13.36
N THR A 63 -20.45 20.82 -13.74
CA THR A 63 -21.30 21.13 -14.88
C THR A 63 -22.29 22.26 -14.56
N GLY A 64 -22.85 22.89 -15.60
CA GLY A 64 -23.75 24.03 -15.45
C GLY A 64 -25.06 23.77 -14.72
N ASN A 65 -25.38 22.51 -14.38
CA ASN A 65 -26.53 22.12 -13.56
C ASN A 65 -26.17 21.93 -12.07
N GLY A 66 -24.90 22.12 -11.68
CA GLY A 66 -24.42 21.93 -10.31
C GLY A 66 -23.99 20.51 -9.96
N GLU A 67 -23.90 19.60 -10.94
CA GLU A 67 -23.41 18.24 -10.76
C GLU A 67 -21.94 18.11 -11.18
N TYR A 68 -21.20 17.21 -10.53
CA TYR A 68 -19.82 16.89 -10.89
C TYR A 68 -19.75 15.69 -11.84
N ILE A 69 -18.95 15.80 -12.90
CA ILE A 69 -18.61 14.70 -13.81
C ILE A 69 -17.08 14.50 -13.86
N LEU A 70 -16.61 13.27 -14.03
CA LEU A 70 -15.18 13.00 -14.18
C LEU A 70 -14.72 13.33 -15.61
N ILE A 71 -13.71 14.19 -15.75
CA ILE A 71 -13.07 14.48 -17.05
C ILE A 71 -11.55 14.39 -16.94
N GLN A 72 -10.90 14.15 -18.07
CA GLN A 72 -9.46 14.23 -18.23
C GLN A 72 -9.08 15.55 -18.88
N VAL A 73 -8.17 16.30 -18.27
CA VAL A 73 -7.67 17.58 -18.78
C VAL A 73 -6.15 17.53 -18.92
N ALA A 74 -5.60 18.37 -19.80
CA ALA A 74 -4.16 18.55 -19.83
C ALA A 74 -3.70 19.28 -18.55
N PRO A 75 -2.51 18.99 -17.98
CA PRO A 75 -2.01 19.65 -16.78
C PRO A 75 -2.07 21.18 -16.83
N ASN A 76 -1.79 21.77 -18.01
CA ASN A 76 -1.85 23.21 -18.21
C ASN A 76 -3.27 23.81 -18.17
N ALA A 77 -4.32 22.97 -18.26
CA ALA A 77 -5.71 23.37 -18.15
C ALA A 77 -6.23 23.29 -16.71
N VAL A 78 -5.57 22.54 -15.82
CA VAL A 78 -5.99 22.35 -14.42
C VAL A 78 -6.24 23.68 -13.69
N PRO A 79 -5.37 24.71 -13.75
CA PRO A 79 -5.66 25.97 -13.06
C PRO A 79 -6.94 26.67 -13.53
N ALA A 80 -7.27 26.56 -14.82
CA ALA A 80 -8.49 27.15 -15.38
C ALA A 80 -9.74 26.39 -14.92
N HIS A 81 -9.65 25.05 -14.86
CA HIS A 81 -10.72 24.20 -14.35
C HIS A 81 -10.98 24.44 -12.85
N LEU A 82 -9.92 24.47 -12.03
CA LEU A 82 -10.02 24.80 -10.60
C LEU A 82 -10.64 26.18 -10.35
N ALA A 83 -10.31 27.17 -11.20
CA ALA A 83 -10.90 28.51 -11.10
C ALA A 83 -12.42 28.53 -11.39
N HIS A 84 -12.96 27.51 -12.05
CA HIS A 84 -14.39 27.35 -12.33
C HIS A 84 -15.13 26.48 -11.30
N GLY A 85 -14.45 26.08 -10.21
CA GLY A 85 -15.03 25.25 -9.16
C GLY A 85 -14.90 23.75 -9.39
N ASP A 86 -14.09 23.34 -10.37
CA ASP A 86 -13.74 21.93 -10.53
C ASP A 86 -12.82 21.49 -9.40
N ILE A 87 -12.87 20.21 -9.05
CA ILE A 87 -12.08 19.63 -7.96
C ILE A 87 -11.03 18.72 -8.58
N LEU A 88 -9.77 18.85 -8.14
CA LEU A 88 -8.76 17.84 -8.46
C LEU A 88 -9.24 16.50 -7.92
N VAL A 89 -9.43 15.54 -8.81
CA VAL A 89 -9.62 14.16 -8.40
C VAL A 89 -8.22 13.69 -8.03
N PRO A 90 -7.91 13.36 -6.77
CA PRO A 90 -6.78 12.47 -6.56
C PRO A 90 -7.01 11.28 -7.50
N CYS A 91 -5.99 10.87 -8.25
CA CYS A 91 -6.12 9.80 -9.24
C CYS A 91 -6.97 8.67 -8.63
N ALA A 92 -8.01 8.18 -9.32
CA ALA A 92 -8.79 7.07 -8.76
C ALA A 92 -7.84 5.88 -8.56
N PRO A 93 -8.01 5.08 -7.49
CA PRO A 93 -7.15 3.94 -7.29
C PRO A 93 -7.33 2.98 -8.48
N SER A 94 -6.21 2.59 -9.08
CA SER A 94 -6.17 1.56 -10.13
C SER A 94 -6.45 0.16 -9.57
N TYR A 95 -6.28 -0.02 -8.26
CA TYR A 95 -6.71 -1.18 -7.49
C TYR A 95 -7.18 -0.69 -6.12
N GLN A 96 -8.30 -1.22 -5.62
CA GLN A 96 -8.85 -0.89 -4.29
C GLN A 96 -9.46 -2.13 -3.64
N GLN A 97 -9.21 -2.30 -2.34
CA GLN A 97 -9.89 -3.23 -1.46
C GLN A 97 -10.18 -2.56 -0.11
N GLY A 98 -11.41 -2.10 0.09
CA GLY A 98 -11.91 -1.51 1.35
C GLY A 98 -12.61 -2.52 2.28
N PHE A 99 -12.54 -3.82 1.96
CA PHE A 99 -13.02 -4.92 2.82
C PHE A 99 -14.51 -4.83 3.23
N GLU A 100 -15.35 -4.24 2.39
CA GLU A 100 -16.79 -4.11 2.64
C GLU A 100 -17.53 -5.44 2.58
N ALA A 101 -17.01 -6.41 1.83
CA ALA A 101 -17.68 -7.68 1.58
C ALA A 101 -16.78 -8.92 1.73
N SER A 102 -15.48 -8.82 1.46
CA SER A 102 -14.54 -9.94 1.49
C SER A 102 -13.10 -9.47 1.67
N THR A 103 -12.17 -10.41 1.76
CA THR A 103 -10.72 -10.19 1.70
C THR A 103 -10.13 -10.58 0.34
N ASP A 104 -10.95 -10.60 -0.72
CA ASP A 104 -10.48 -10.99 -2.06
C ASP A 104 -9.28 -10.13 -2.52
N GLY A 105 -8.30 -10.78 -3.15
CA GLY A 105 -7.02 -10.16 -3.49
C GLY A 105 -5.95 -10.31 -2.40
N TRP A 106 -6.32 -10.76 -1.19
CA TRP A 106 -5.37 -11.23 -0.18
C TRP A 106 -5.31 -12.75 -0.15
N PHE A 107 -4.10 -13.27 -0.08
CA PHE A 107 -3.78 -14.69 0.02
C PHE A 107 -3.37 -15.00 1.46
N ASP A 108 -4.11 -15.92 2.06
CA ASP A 108 -3.93 -16.41 3.42
C ASP A 108 -4.03 -17.95 3.46
N SER A 109 -4.18 -18.54 4.65
CA SER A 109 -4.35 -19.98 4.84
C SER A 109 -5.54 -20.59 4.11
N ASN A 110 -6.62 -19.85 3.84
CA ASN A 110 -7.75 -20.34 3.05
C ASN A 110 -7.39 -20.50 1.57
N SER A 111 -6.37 -19.78 1.11
CA SER A 111 -5.80 -19.89 -0.24
C SER A 111 -4.53 -20.76 -0.29
N GLY A 112 -4.18 -21.45 0.82
CA GLY A 112 -2.97 -22.27 0.92
C GLY A 112 -1.68 -21.49 1.20
N TRP A 113 -1.80 -20.25 1.69
CA TRP A 113 -0.70 -19.42 2.16
C TRP A 113 -0.63 -19.39 3.71
N TYR A 114 0.10 -18.43 4.28
CA TYR A 114 0.27 -18.23 5.71
C TYR A 114 -0.69 -17.19 6.29
N GLY A 115 -0.98 -17.32 7.58
CA GLY A 115 -1.83 -16.40 8.31
C GLY A 115 -3.31 -16.45 7.92
N LEU A 116 -4.07 -15.46 8.37
CA LEU A 116 -5.51 -15.34 8.12
C LEU A 116 -5.87 -13.88 7.82
N ALA A 117 -6.68 -13.66 6.78
CA ALA A 117 -7.29 -12.37 6.47
C ALA A 117 -8.80 -12.50 6.68
N THR A 118 -9.33 -11.88 7.75
CA THR A 118 -10.76 -11.98 8.10
C THR A 118 -11.46 -10.65 7.92
N GLN A 119 -12.49 -10.60 7.08
CA GLN A 119 -13.38 -9.44 7.00
C GLN A 119 -14.29 -9.38 8.24
N VAL A 120 -14.43 -8.19 8.81
CA VAL A 120 -15.27 -7.93 9.99
C VAL A 120 -16.07 -6.64 9.81
N SER A 121 -17.21 -6.53 10.48
CA SER A 121 -18.00 -5.30 10.47
C SER A 121 -17.36 -4.19 11.30
N SER A 122 -17.59 -2.94 10.91
CA SER A 122 -17.21 -1.75 11.68
C SER A 122 -17.71 -1.82 13.14
N GLY A 123 -16.83 -1.49 14.07
CA GLY A 123 -17.04 -1.60 15.52
C GLY A 123 -16.58 -2.93 16.13
N THR A 124 -16.16 -3.91 15.32
CA THR A 124 -15.54 -5.14 15.82
C THR A 124 -14.28 -4.82 16.63
N GLY A 125 -14.12 -5.43 17.80
CA GLY A 125 -13.02 -5.12 18.71
C GLY A 125 -13.03 -3.69 19.29
N GLY A 126 -14.12 -2.94 19.12
CA GLY A 126 -14.19 -1.52 19.47
C GLY A 126 -13.57 -0.58 18.43
N ILE A 127 -13.14 -1.11 17.27
CA ILE A 127 -12.54 -0.35 16.19
C ILE A 127 -13.62 -0.05 15.14
N VAL A 128 -14.01 1.22 15.02
CA VAL A 128 -14.82 1.69 13.88
C VAL A 128 -13.92 1.69 12.65
N SER A 129 -14.37 1.13 11.53
CA SER A 129 -13.63 1.10 10.26
C SER A 129 -13.14 2.49 9.83
N SER A 130 -12.04 2.55 9.09
CA SER A 130 -11.49 3.82 8.59
C SER A 130 -12.45 4.47 7.58
N ALA A 131 -13.07 3.63 6.76
CA ALA A 131 -14.11 3.98 5.82
C ALA A 131 -15.22 2.91 5.83
N GLY A 132 -16.32 3.21 5.16
CA GLY A 132 -17.38 2.23 4.90
C GLY A 132 -17.95 1.53 6.15
N SER A 133 -18.25 0.24 5.99
CA SER A 133 -18.96 -0.60 6.95
C SER A 133 -18.20 -1.85 7.37
N GLY A 134 -17.08 -2.16 6.71
CA GLY A 134 -16.22 -3.29 6.99
C GLY A 134 -14.76 -2.88 7.16
N HIS A 135 -13.94 -3.77 7.68
CA HIS A 135 -12.48 -3.73 7.58
C HIS A 135 -11.96 -5.17 7.66
N ALA A 136 -10.67 -5.39 7.46
CA ALA A 136 -10.04 -6.70 7.67
C ALA A 136 -9.22 -6.74 8.96
N VAL A 137 -9.14 -7.93 9.56
CA VAL A 137 -8.16 -8.26 10.60
C VAL A 137 -7.17 -9.25 10.00
N MET A 138 -5.89 -8.86 10.00
CA MET A 138 -4.77 -9.64 9.47
C MET A 138 -4.02 -10.32 10.62
N GLU A 139 -3.92 -11.65 10.58
CA GLU A 139 -3.23 -12.46 11.59
C GLU A 139 -2.08 -13.25 10.95
N GLY A 140 -0.94 -13.34 11.64
CA GLY A 140 0.20 -14.17 11.25
C GLY A 140 0.19 -15.54 11.94
N ASP A 141 0.99 -16.49 11.45
CA ASP A 141 1.06 -17.87 11.96
C ASP A 141 2.46 -18.32 12.43
N ALA A 142 3.23 -17.36 12.98
CA ALA A 142 4.64 -17.50 13.38
C ALA A 142 5.64 -17.79 12.24
N SER A 143 5.16 -18.15 11.04
CA SER A 143 6.02 -18.34 9.86
C SER A 143 5.95 -17.14 8.91
N SER A 144 4.76 -16.58 8.72
CA SER A 144 4.49 -15.43 7.86
C SER A 144 3.08 -14.89 8.17
N ALA A 145 2.56 -14.01 7.32
CA ALA A 145 1.19 -13.50 7.37
C ALA A 145 0.68 -13.21 5.93
N PRO A 146 -0.58 -12.74 5.76
CA PRO A 146 -1.20 -12.56 4.46
C PRO A 146 -0.43 -11.64 3.52
N TYR A 147 -0.55 -11.89 2.21
CA TYR A 147 0.00 -11.04 1.15
C TYR A 147 -1.02 -10.76 0.06
N SER A 148 -0.79 -9.73 -0.74
CA SER A 148 -1.58 -9.40 -1.91
C SER A 148 -0.69 -9.14 -3.12
N ILE A 149 -1.17 -9.47 -4.30
CA ILE A 149 -0.53 -9.07 -5.57
C ILE A 149 -1.17 -7.82 -6.17
N PHE A 150 -2.04 -7.13 -5.42
CA PHE A 150 -2.88 -6.06 -5.94
C PHE A 150 -3.70 -6.54 -7.16
N ASP A 151 -3.51 -5.88 -8.31
CA ASP A 151 -4.04 -6.25 -9.62
C ASP A 151 -3.05 -7.05 -10.50
N GLY A 152 -1.90 -7.43 -9.95
CA GLY A 152 -0.86 -8.22 -10.62
C GLY A 152 0.51 -7.52 -10.63
N TYR A 153 1.52 -8.24 -11.13
CA TYR A 153 2.87 -7.70 -11.27
C TYR A 153 3.01 -6.92 -12.58
N CYS A 154 3.68 -5.78 -12.54
CA CYS A 154 3.86 -4.91 -13.71
C CYS A 154 5.34 -4.73 -14.03
N ASP A 155 5.86 -5.23 -15.15
CA ASP A 155 7.28 -5.16 -15.52
C ASP A 155 7.69 -3.86 -16.26
N SER A 156 6.76 -2.93 -16.44
CA SER A 156 6.99 -1.66 -17.12
C SER A 156 6.96 -0.50 -16.13
N TRP A 157 7.97 0.38 -16.19
CA TRP A 157 8.03 1.54 -15.29
C TRP A 157 6.88 2.53 -15.54
N THR A 158 6.19 2.88 -14.46
CA THR A 158 5.29 4.02 -14.34
C THR A 158 5.25 4.37 -12.87
N PRO A 159 5.50 5.62 -12.42
CA PRO A 159 5.45 5.96 -11.00
C PRO A 159 4.11 5.57 -10.36
N TRP A 160 4.13 5.15 -9.09
CA TRP A 160 2.93 4.70 -8.41
C TRP A 160 2.98 4.96 -6.91
N THR A 161 1.81 5.01 -6.29
CA THR A 161 1.64 5.04 -4.85
C THR A 161 0.88 3.79 -4.42
N ALA A 162 1.29 3.17 -3.32
CA ALA A 162 0.53 2.12 -2.65
C ALA A 162 0.20 2.56 -1.23
N GLU A 163 -1.05 2.36 -0.80
CA GLU A 163 -1.57 2.78 0.49
C GLU A 163 -2.28 1.62 1.20
N LEU A 164 -2.19 1.63 2.52
CA LEU A 164 -2.94 0.73 3.40
C LEU A 164 -3.24 1.49 4.70
N ASP A 165 -4.52 1.59 5.04
CA ASP A 165 -4.90 2.06 6.37
C ASP A 165 -4.70 0.93 7.39
N VAL A 166 -4.09 1.28 8.52
CA VAL A 166 -3.80 0.35 9.62
C VAL A 166 -4.14 1.00 10.96
N TYR A 167 -4.79 0.22 11.82
CA TYR A 167 -5.06 0.65 13.18
C TYR A 167 -3.85 0.39 14.07
N LEU A 168 -3.25 1.46 14.60
CA LEU A 168 -2.10 1.38 15.49
C LEU A 168 -2.55 1.72 16.91
N ASP A 169 -2.21 0.87 17.88
CA ASP A 169 -2.55 1.08 19.29
C ASP A 169 -1.30 1.01 20.19
N PRO A 170 -0.88 2.14 20.80
CA PRO A 170 0.22 2.17 21.75
C PRO A 170 0.01 1.28 22.99
N SER A 171 -1.18 0.70 23.20
CA SER A 171 -1.49 -0.21 24.31
C SER A 171 -1.06 -1.67 24.08
N TRP A 172 -0.55 -2.02 22.89
CA TRP A 172 -0.02 -3.35 22.60
C TRP A 172 1.01 -3.82 23.64
N SER A 173 1.15 -5.14 23.78
CA SER A 173 2.17 -5.72 24.66
C SER A 173 3.56 -5.50 24.07
N THR A 174 4.56 -5.38 24.93
CA THR A 174 5.97 -5.28 24.50
C THR A 174 6.34 -6.45 23.58
N SER A 175 7.17 -6.18 22.57
CA SER A 175 7.58 -7.09 21.52
C SER A 175 6.48 -7.51 20.54
N GLN A 176 5.31 -6.89 20.56
CA GLN A 176 4.29 -7.07 19.52
C GLN A 176 4.46 -6.07 18.38
N GLY A 177 4.15 -6.51 17.16
CA GLY A 177 4.27 -5.70 15.97
C GLY A 177 4.08 -6.49 14.69
N PHE A 178 4.48 -5.86 13.60
CA PHE A 178 4.44 -6.42 12.26
C PHE A 178 5.46 -5.73 11.36
N ASP A 179 5.80 -6.40 10.27
CA ASP A 179 6.51 -5.81 9.14
C ASP A 179 5.62 -5.88 7.91
N TYR A 180 5.41 -4.74 7.27
CA TYR A 180 4.61 -4.61 6.05
C TYR A 180 5.47 -4.09 4.90
N THR A 181 5.51 -4.83 3.79
CA THR A 181 6.28 -4.45 2.60
C THR A 181 5.39 -4.16 1.41
N VAL A 182 5.82 -3.22 0.57
CA VAL A 182 5.44 -3.16 -0.85
C VAL A 182 6.69 -3.32 -1.70
N ALA A 183 6.66 -4.27 -2.62
CA ALA A 183 7.79 -4.58 -3.50
C ALA A 183 7.66 -3.97 -4.89
N ALA A 184 8.80 -3.60 -5.46
CA ALA A 184 8.95 -3.32 -6.89
C ALA A 184 9.36 -4.59 -7.65
N THR A 185 8.92 -4.71 -8.88
CA THR A 185 9.39 -5.75 -9.81
C THR A 185 10.47 -5.17 -10.72
N GLY A 186 11.37 -6.01 -11.20
CA GLY A 186 12.36 -5.64 -12.22
C GLY A 186 11.72 -5.59 -13.61
N SER A 187 12.38 -4.91 -14.54
CA SER A 187 11.99 -4.83 -15.96
C SER A 187 12.00 -6.21 -16.67
N ASP A 188 12.64 -7.19 -16.04
CA ASP A 188 12.70 -8.60 -16.44
C ASP A 188 11.58 -9.46 -15.82
N GLY A 189 10.69 -8.86 -15.02
CA GLY A 189 9.61 -9.53 -14.28
C GLY A 189 10.06 -10.21 -12.97
N ALA A 190 11.35 -10.20 -12.65
CA ALA A 190 11.86 -10.71 -11.38
C ALA A 190 11.54 -9.76 -10.22
N HIS A 191 11.73 -10.21 -8.99
CA HIS A 191 11.64 -9.31 -7.83
C HIS A 191 12.84 -8.33 -7.84
N GLN A 192 12.57 -7.03 -7.72
CA GLN A 192 13.64 -6.04 -7.60
C GLN A 192 14.00 -5.77 -6.15
N ARG A 193 13.07 -5.21 -5.38
CA ARG A 193 13.33 -4.75 -4.01
C ARG A 193 12.04 -4.63 -3.20
N ASP A 194 12.15 -4.99 -1.92
CA ASP A 194 11.17 -4.72 -0.88
C ASP A 194 11.41 -3.34 -0.22
N PHE A 195 10.32 -2.66 0.14
CA PHE A 195 10.32 -1.44 0.94
C PHE A 195 9.38 -1.68 2.12
N ILE A 196 9.94 -1.70 3.32
CA ILE A 196 9.30 -2.25 4.51
C ILE A 196 9.06 -1.15 5.54
N PHE A 197 7.82 -1.06 6.03
CA PHE A 197 7.52 -0.50 7.33
C PHE A 197 7.76 -1.55 8.42
N HIS A 198 8.51 -1.15 9.43
CA HIS A 198 8.61 -1.84 10.71
C HIS A 198 7.71 -1.14 11.71
N VAL A 199 6.77 -1.87 12.31
CA VAL A 199 5.91 -1.33 13.38
C VAL A 199 6.04 -2.23 14.59
N ASN A 200 6.59 -1.72 15.68
CA ASN A 200 6.86 -2.52 16.86
C ASN A 200 6.67 -1.78 18.18
N LYS A 201 6.03 -2.45 19.14
CA LYS A 201 6.00 -2.06 20.53
C LYS A 201 7.33 -2.46 21.18
N ASP A 202 8.34 -1.63 20.99
CA ASP A 202 9.71 -1.89 21.41
C ASP A 202 9.79 -2.17 22.92
N ALA A 203 10.40 -3.29 23.27
CA ALA A 203 10.52 -3.75 24.66
C ALA A 203 11.50 -2.89 25.46
N SER A 204 12.48 -2.25 24.81
CA SER A 204 13.50 -1.47 25.51
C SER A 204 12.99 -0.11 25.98
N THR A 205 12.18 0.56 25.17
CA THR A 205 11.58 1.88 25.46
C THR A 205 10.14 1.79 25.94
N GLY A 206 9.43 0.69 25.65
CA GLY A 206 8.00 0.54 25.89
C GLY A 206 7.14 1.39 24.94
N LYS A 207 7.68 1.87 23.83
CA LYS A 207 7.00 2.75 22.86
C LYS A 207 6.55 1.98 21.64
N LEU A 208 5.46 2.41 21.00
CA LEU A 208 5.07 1.90 19.69
C LEU A 208 5.79 2.76 18.64
N LEU A 209 6.71 2.15 17.91
CA LEU A 209 7.59 2.82 16.97
C LEU A 209 7.32 2.35 15.53
N VAL A 210 7.39 3.28 14.59
CA VAL A 210 7.32 3.05 13.15
C VAL A 210 8.64 3.47 12.52
N ALA A 211 9.22 2.64 11.66
CA ALA A 211 10.43 2.95 10.89
C ALA A 211 10.36 2.33 9.49
N GLY A 212 11.27 2.74 8.59
CA GLY A 212 11.35 2.21 7.23
C GLY A 212 12.69 1.53 6.92
N SER A 213 12.69 0.48 6.08
CA SER A 213 13.91 -0.12 5.54
C SER A 213 13.67 -0.92 4.24
N ASN A 214 14.66 -1.71 3.81
CA ASN A 214 14.53 -2.65 2.68
C ASN A 214 14.65 -4.13 3.09
N ASN A 215 14.73 -4.46 4.38
CA ASN A 215 14.91 -5.85 4.82
C ASN A 215 14.10 -6.15 6.09
N THR A 216 13.55 -7.36 6.16
CA THR A 216 12.89 -7.90 7.35
C THR A 216 13.70 -9.05 7.95
N ASN A 217 13.55 -9.26 9.25
CA ASN A 217 14.03 -10.45 9.96
C ASN A 217 12.92 -11.47 10.21
N PHE A 218 11.70 -11.25 9.70
CA PHE A 218 10.50 -12.05 9.98
C PHE A 218 10.16 -12.13 11.47
N ALA A 219 10.49 -11.08 12.21
CA ALA A 219 10.31 -10.99 13.65
C ALA A 219 10.29 -9.51 14.10
N PRO A 220 9.71 -9.22 15.28
CA PRO A 220 9.84 -7.95 15.98
C PRO A 220 11.24 -7.36 15.90
N ARG A 221 11.32 -6.12 15.41
CA ARG A 221 12.57 -5.34 15.42
C ARG A 221 12.60 -4.45 16.66
N GLU A 222 13.52 -4.75 17.57
CA GLU A 222 13.62 -4.18 18.93
C GLU A 222 14.73 -3.11 19.06
N ASP A 223 15.08 -2.47 17.94
CA ASP A 223 16.13 -1.43 17.87
C ASP A 223 15.69 -0.21 17.05
N LEU A 224 14.37 -0.01 16.86
CA LEU A 224 13.82 1.06 16.01
C LEU A 224 14.16 2.45 16.55
N GLU A 225 14.31 2.61 17.86
CA GLU A 225 14.69 3.85 18.53
C GLU A 225 16.09 4.35 18.15
N ASN A 226 16.93 3.48 17.55
CA ASN A 226 18.29 3.80 17.12
C ASN A 226 18.40 4.21 15.65
N ILE A 227 17.30 4.21 14.90
CA ILE A 227 17.24 4.62 13.49
C ILE A 227 16.22 5.75 13.28
N ASN A 228 15.99 6.16 12.03
CA ASN A 228 14.92 7.11 11.71
C ASN A 228 13.57 6.45 12.03
N HIS A 229 12.80 7.05 12.93
CA HIS A 229 11.56 6.48 13.44
C HIS A 229 10.55 7.55 13.85
N TYR A 230 9.32 7.09 14.08
CA TYR A 230 8.22 7.86 14.65
C TYR A 230 7.60 7.11 15.82
N GLU A 231 7.27 7.83 16.89
CA GLU A 231 6.53 7.27 18.03
C GLU A 231 5.04 7.50 17.86
N VAL A 232 4.28 6.42 17.81
CA VAL A 232 2.82 6.47 17.86
C VAL A 232 2.40 6.63 19.32
N THR A 233 1.82 7.79 19.65
CA THR A 233 1.35 8.10 21.01
C THR A 233 -0.17 8.06 21.17
N THR A 234 -0.91 7.88 20.08
CA THR A 234 -2.38 7.90 20.07
C THR A 234 -2.91 6.76 19.24
N ALA A 235 -3.84 5.99 19.81
CA ALA A 235 -4.50 4.91 19.10
C ALA A 235 -5.42 5.45 18.00
N GLY A 236 -5.39 4.85 16.82
CA GLY A 236 -6.19 5.31 15.69
C GLY A 236 -5.78 4.69 14.36
N TRP A 237 -6.49 5.09 13.32
CA TRP A 237 -6.14 4.79 11.92
C TRP A 237 -5.01 5.69 11.43
N TYR A 238 -4.06 5.08 10.75
CA TYR A 238 -2.94 5.71 10.06
C TYR A 238 -2.79 5.07 8.69
N THR A 239 -2.27 5.81 7.71
CA THR A 239 -1.98 5.26 6.38
C THR A 239 -0.49 4.96 6.26
N LEU A 240 -0.16 3.73 5.86
CA LEU A 240 1.17 3.33 5.40
C LEU A 240 1.25 3.57 3.90
N GLN A 241 1.89 4.67 3.49
CA GLN A 241 2.01 5.05 2.10
C GLN A 241 3.42 4.78 1.58
N HIS A 242 3.51 4.11 0.42
CA HIS A 242 4.74 3.97 -0.35
C HIS A 242 4.61 4.74 -1.66
N VAL A 243 5.42 5.78 -1.86
CA VAL A 243 5.44 6.57 -3.10
C VAL A 243 6.67 6.21 -3.91
N PHE A 244 6.50 5.55 -5.05
CA PHE A 244 7.55 5.10 -5.95
C PHE A 244 7.71 6.09 -7.11
N TYR A 245 8.91 6.68 -7.23
CA TYR A 245 9.21 7.70 -8.23
C TYR A 245 10.64 7.59 -8.76
N GLU A 246 10.89 8.25 -9.89
CA GLU A 246 12.23 8.36 -10.47
C GLU A 246 12.92 9.59 -9.87
N SER A 247 14.16 9.40 -9.41
CA SER A 247 15.02 10.48 -8.94
C SER A 247 16.47 10.24 -9.39
N GLY A 248 16.97 11.09 -10.27
CA GLY A 248 18.35 11.03 -10.75
C GLY A 248 18.67 9.80 -11.62
N GLY A 249 17.67 9.27 -12.31
CA GLY A 249 17.70 8.08 -13.17
C GLY A 249 17.46 6.77 -12.42
N ALA A 250 17.21 6.80 -11.11
CA ALA A 250 17.04 5.61 -10.28
C ALA A 250 15.74 5.65 -9.47
N LEU A 251 15.29 4.48 -9.02
CA LEU A 251 14.15 4.36 -8.13
C LEU A 251 14.44 5.03 -6.78
N ALA A 252 13.53 5.91 -6.38
CA ALA A 252 13.39 6.40 -5.02
C ALA A 252 11.98 6.05 -4.52
N VAL A 253 11.89 5.69 -3.24
CA VAL A 253 10.64 5.36 -2.58
C VAL A 253 10.56 6.09 -1.26
N ASP A 254 9.50 6.87 -1.08
CA ASP A 254 9.16 7.46 0.21
C ASP A 254 8.20 6.53 0.95
N LEU A 255 8.59 6.10 2.14
CA LEU A 255 7.74 5.40 3.09
C LEU A 255 7.18 6.44 4.07
N ASN A 256 5.94 6.88 3.82
CA ASN A 256 5.26 7.88 4.62
C ASN A 256 4.26 7.23 5.60
N LEU A 257 4.28 7.68 6.86
CA LEU A 257 3.18 7.45 7.80
C LEU A 257 2.30 8.70 7.83
N LEU A 258 1.02 8.55 7.53
CA LEU A 258 0.05 9.63 7.56
C LEU A 258 -0.91 9.46 8.74
N ASP A 259 -1.36 10.56 9.32
CA ASP A 259 -2.51 10.54 10.24
C ASP A 259 -3.83 10.36 9.49
N SER A 260 -4.93 10.16 10.21
CA SER A 260 -6.28 10.01 9.63
C SER A 260 -6.79 11.25 8.88
N GLY A 261 -6.11 12.40 8.99
CA GLY A 261 -6.39 13.60 8.23
C GLY A 261 -5.55 13.72 6.95
N GLY A 262 -4.70 12.74 6.66
CA GLY A 262 -3.78 12.74 5.52
C GLY A 262 -2.51 13.58 5.74
N ASN A 263 -2.21 14.01 6.97
CA ASN A 263 -0.97 14.74 7.24
C ASN A 263 0.19 13.75 7.39
N VAL A 264 1.29 14.01 6.69
CA VAL A 264 2.52 13.22 6.84
C VAL A 264 3.15 13.48 8.20
N LEU A 265 3.28 12.42 9.00
CA LEU A 265 3.90 12.43 10.33
C LEU A 265 5.37 12.01 10.28
N PHE A 266 5.70 11.14 9.33
CA PHE A 266 7.02 10.53 9.18
C PHE A 266 7.28 10.14 7.74
N THR A 267 8.55 10.23 7.34
CA THR A 267 9.05 9.79 6.03
C THR A 267 10.40 9.09 6.22
N GLU A 268 10.56 7.94 5.59
CA GLU A 268 11.86 7.33 5.27
C GLU A 268 11.99 7.22 3.76
N THR A 269 13.01 7.86 3.17
CA THR A 269 13.28 7.75 1.73
C THR A 269 14.36 6.71 1.48
N ARG A 270 14.07 5.75 0.60
CA ARG A 270 15.01 4.70 0.18
C ARG A 270 15.31 4.84 -1.31
N THR A 271 16.59 4.85 -1.65
CA THR A 271 17.05 4.83 -3.04
C THR A 271 18.34 4.04 -3.17
N ASN A 272 18.56 3.46 -4.34
CA ASN A 272 19.80 2.80 -4.71
C ASN A 272 20.12 3.14 -6.16
N ALA A 273 21.33 3.66 -6.41
CA ALA A 273 21.76 4.06 -7.75
C ALA A 273 21.81 2.91 -8.77
N SER A 274 21.80 1.65 -8.32
CA SER A 274 21.71 0.49 -9.22
C SER A 274 20.29 0.19 -9.69
N ASP A 275 19.25 0.71 -9.03
CA ASP A 275 17.86 0.49 -9.43
C ASP A 275 17.48 1.50 -10.54
N VAL A 276 18.14 1.38 -11.69
CA VAL A 276 18.03 2.31 -12.82
C VAL A 276 16.67 2.18 -13.51
N ILE A 277 16.07 3.32 -13.87
CA ILE A 277 14.79 3.39 -14.57
C ILE A 277 15.01 3.84 -16.03
N PRO A 278 14.35 3.22 -17.03
CA PRO A 278 13.44 2.07 -16.92
C PRO A 278 14.14 0.70 -17.06
N ASP A 279 15.47 0.69 -17.15
CA ASP A 279 16.21 -0.50 -17.62
C ASP A 279 16.25 -1.65 -16.59
N GLU A 280 16.28 -1.36 -15.29
CA GLU A 280 16.31 -2.36 -14.21
C GLU A 280 14.96 -2.47 -13.51
N VAL A 281 14.27 -1.36 -13.28
CA VAL A 281 13.03 -1.32 -12.49
C VAL A 281 11.80 -1.29 -13.40
N GLY A 282 10.86 -2.20 -13.13
CA GLY A 282 9.53 -2.22 -13.71
C GLY A 282 8.55 -1.40 -12.85
N GLY A 283 7.45 -2.00 -12.44
CA GLY A 283 6.37 -1.38 -11.67
C GLY A 283 6.08 -2.11 -10.36
N ASN A 284 4.82 -2.05 -9.93
CA ASN A 284 4.36 -2.68 -8.70
C ASN A 284 4.47 -4.21 -8.74
N ARG A 285 4.73 -4.81 -7.58
CA ARG A 285 4.73 -6.26 -7.39
C ARG A 285 3.66 -6.68 -6.38
N TYR A 286 4.04 -6.97 -5.15
CA TYR A 286 3.15 -7.42 -4.09
C TYR A 286 3.18 -6.47 -2.89
N ALA A 287 2.13 -6.54 -2.07
CA ALA A 287 2.17 -6.16 -0.68
C ALA A 287 2.23 -7.40 0.19
N TRP A 288 2.91 -7.36 1.32
CA TRP A 288 3.01 -8.53 2.21
C TRP A 288 3.22 -8.13 3.66
N PHE A 289 2.42 -8.69 4.56
CA PHE A 289 2.78 -8.77 5.97
C PHE A 289 3.78 -9.91 6.17
N THR A 290 5.06 -9.58 6.25
CA THR A 290 6.13 -10.61 6.34
C THR A 290 6.07 -11.36 7.66
N PHE A 291 5.57 -10.72 8.72
CA PHE A 291 5.09 -11.35 9.94
C PHE A 291 4.08 -10.44 10.64
N ILE A 292 3.25 -11.03 11.49
CA ILE A 292 2.40 -10.33 12.46
C ILE A 292 2.44 -11.16 13.75
N ASN A 293 2.73 -10.53 14.89
CA ASN A 293 2.63 -11.17 16.20
C ASN A 293 1.81 -10.35 17.22
N VAL A 294 1.03 -9.38 16.75
CA VAL A 294 0.03 -8.68 17.56
C VAL A 294 -1.08 -9.68 17.92
N ASP A 295 -1.41 -9.77 19.21
CA ASP A 295 -2.48 -10.66 19.67
C ASP A 295 -3.83 -10.23 19.08
N GLY A 296 -4.51 -11.17 18.41
CA GLY A 296 -5.76 -10.88 17.69
C GLY A 296 -5.55 -10.17 16.34
N GLY A 297 -4.31 -10.04 15.87
CA GLY A 297 -3.99 -9.48 14.57
C GLY A 297 -3.97 -7.95 14.53
N VAL A 298 -3.89 -7.42 13.32
CA VAL A 298 -3.88 -5.97 13.05
C VAL A 298 -5.08 -5.64 12.17
N ALA A 299 -5.86 -4.63 12.54
CA ALA A 299 -6.95 -4.14 11.70
C ALA A 299 -6.40 -3.29 10.56
N VAL A 300 -6.85 -3.58 9.34
CA VAL A 300 -6.44 -2.89 8.11
C VAL A 300 -7.65 -2.57 7.25
N ASP A 301 -7.54 -1.51 6.46
CA ASP A 301 -8.62 -0.99 5.64
C ASP A 301 -8.07 -0.22 4.43
N GLU A 302 -8.92 0.18 3.48
CA GLU A 302 -8.57 1.02 2.32
C GLU A 302 -7.21 0.67 1.67
N PHE A 303 -7.08 -0.57 1.16
CA PHE A 303 -5.86 -1.05 0.53
C PHE A 303 -5.83 -0.72 -0.97
N GLU A 304 -4.91 0.16 -1.39
CA GLU A 304 -5.01 0.85 -2.68
C GLU A 304 -3.68 0.96 -3.45
N ILE A 305 -3.77 1.03 -4.80
CA ILE A 305 -2.69 1.52 -5.67
C ILE A 305 -3.19 2.64 -6.58
N PHE A 306 -2.39 3.69 -6.67
CA PHE A 306 -2.53 4.79 -7.62
C PHE A 306 -1.38 4.76 -8.61
N ARG A 307 -1.68 4.77 -9.92
CA ARG A 307 -0.64 4.90 -10.97
C ARG A 307 -0.66 6.31 -11.55
N HIS A 308 0.53 6.88 -11.70
CA HIS A 308 0.72 8.26 -12.16
C HIS A 308 1.20 8.23 -13.62
N TYR A 309 0.30 8.53 -14.56
CA TYR A 309 0.55 8.53 -16.01
C TYR A 309 0.70 9.92 -16.59
#